data_AF-A0A947ZAL1-F1
#
_entry.id   AF-A0A947ZAL1-F1
#
_cell.length_a   1.000
_cell.length_b   1.000
_cell.length_c   1.000
_cell.angle_alpha   90.00
_cell.angle_beta   90.00
_cell.angle_gamma   90.00
#
_symmetry.space_group_name_H-M   'P 1'
#
loop_
_entity.id
_entity.type
_entity.pdbx_description
1 polymer ?
#
loop_
_entity_poly.entity_id
_entity_poly.type
_entity_poly.pdbx_seq_one_letter_code
_entity_poly.pdbx_strand_id
1 'polypeptide(L)'
;QQRLVCEHVITAKQIRKDAFDARLKQGIRRYERKHMIFGWGYLNEKLRAHLSRPMLQNDFLALRRMIHERVAHSLAIFEDGTVSSGGKLGKAAKSNDLIGRMTKIVMIEMGIETKEKALTYFKQKHSKDFENMKIAVKLPALPDYYSKNMEFFVKHSVGDLWYDVPYTPTGQRRSQPRSILPSVTLYAVHNGRHIPLARMGTTAGGWQEEYIENQIYLKYKGSDLGPKEWKFIVGAPVWFPPPTTPPRDLITYTEVRGRTRAVIKRSSLGPSYASAYGLAMALHTFTKRSHGKILDLDRGIRTHGSVNYMSIRIGHSHGCHRLHNHIALRLFSNLLRRHPHKRLGQQKADWSNTLFAGGRALRIHLTTKGYYYEMTPPIPIRVTRGYLLGTQKQPLKDLIRIPGKKYKPDTERGMEISPDGSLQPAGTTDATPTVDDGTPSALPDKSDTTDATAQKTRPTKGKAETPGKKPVAPAPAAKTPPTAAKTRGPVPKRNAPAKTVMK
;
A
#
# COMPACT_ATOMS: atom_id res chain seq x y z
N GLN A 1 -24.55 -6.40 -15.52
CA GLN A 1 -24.61 -5.27 -16.48
C GLN A 1 -25.69 -4.27 -16.09
N GLN A 2 -26.96 -4.69 -15.96
CA GLN A 2 -28.10 -3.85 -15.52
C GLN A 2 -27.78 -2.95 -14.32
N ARG A 3 -27.21 -3.51 -13.23
CA ARG A 3 -26.82 -2.75 -12.05
C ARG A 3 -25.90 -1.55 -12.35
N LEU A 4 -24.97 -1.69 -13.29
CA LEU A 4 -24.06 -0.60 -13.68
C LEU A 4 -24.77 0.50 -14.46
N VAL A 5 -25.84 0.15 -15.20
CA VAL A 5 -26.71 1.13 -15.89
C VAL A 5 -27.55 1.88 -14.88
N CYS A 6 -28.23 1.16 -13.97
CA CYS A 6 -29.08 1.76 -12.95
C CYS A 6 -28.32 2.74 -12.06
N GLU A 7 -27.04 2.48 -11.78
CA GLU A 7 -26.17 3.38 -11.01
C GLU A 7 -25.43 4.42 -11.88
N HIS A 8 -25.78 4.55 -13.16
CA HIS A 8 -25.19 5.48 -14.14
C HIS A 8 -23.66 5.37 -14.26
N VAL A 9 -23.11 4.18 -14.03
CA VAL A 9 -21.66 3.92 -14.16
C VAL A 9 -21.26 3.73 -15.62
N ILE A 10 -22.16 3.13 -16.40
CA ILE A 10 -22.10 2.96 -17.85
C ILE A 10 -23.49 3.25 -18.44
N THR A 11 -23.56 3.64 -19.70
CA THR A 11 -24.85 3.82 -20.40
C THR A 11 -25.30 2.50 -21.04
N ALA A 12 -26.61 2.36 -21.29
CA ALA A 12 -27.15 1.18 -21.95
C ALA A 12 -26.53 0.95 -23.35
N LYS A 13 -26.29 2.05 -24.09
CA LYS A 13 -25.62 2.03 -25.42
C LYS A 13 -24.18 1.49 -25.37
N GLN A 14 -23.53 1.53 -24.21
CA GLN A 14 -22.16 1.05 -24.04
C GLN A 14 -22.09 -0.46 -23.74
N ILE A 15 -23.24 -1.10 -23.48
CA ILE A 15 -23.30 -2.52 -23.13
C ILE A 15 -23.48 -3.35 -24.39
N ARG A 16 -22.62 -4.35 -24.54
CA ARG A 16 -22.92 -5.53 -25.35
C ARG A 16 -23.55 -6.58 -24.45
N LYS A 17 -24.79 -6.96 -24.75
CA LYS A 17 -25.56 -7.91 -23.95
C LYS A 17 -24.75 -9.19 -23.74
N ASP A 18 -24.68 -9.65 -22.50
CA ASP A 18 -24.02 -10.89 -22.06
C ASP A 18 -22.51 -11.01 -22.36
N ALA A 19 -21.87 -9.93 -22.84
CA ALA A 19 -20.44 -9.89 -23.09
C ALA A 19 -19.65 -9.33 -21.89
N PHE A 20 -18.55 -10.01 -21.52
CA PHE A 20 -17.53 -9.49 -20.62
C PHE A 20 -16.37 -8.88 -21.40
N ASP A 21 -16.57 -7.66 -21.89
CA ASP A 21 -15.58 -6.97 -22.72
C ASP A 21 -14.79 -5.88 -21.97
N ALA A 22 -13.86 -5.23 -22.69
CA ALA A 22 -13.04 -4.16 -22.14
C ALA A 22 -13.87 -2.98 -21.59
N ARG A 23 -15.02 -2.67 -22.20
CA ARG A 23 -15.93 -1.61 -21.75
C ARG A 23 -16.60 -2.00 -20.43
N LEU A 24 -17.13 -3.23 -20.33
CA LEU A 24 -17.70 -3.73 -19.09
C LEU A 24 -16.65 -3.75 -17.97
N LYS A 25 -15.44 -4.22 -18.25
CA LYS A 25 -14.30 -4.21 -17.30
C LYS A 25 -13.99 -2.79 -16.82
N GLN A 26 -14.00 -1.79 -17.70
CA GLN A 26 -13.82 -0.39 -17.31
C GLN A 26 -14.99 0.13 -16.46
N GLY A 27 -16.22 -0.25 -16.79
CA GLY A 27 -17.42 0.03 -16.00
C GLY A 27 -17.33 -0.55 -14.60
N ILE A 28 -16.90 -1.81 -14.46
CA ILE A 28 -16.66 -2.44 -13.16
C ILE A 28 -15.60 -1.66 -12.37
N ARG A 29 -14.49 -1.23 -13.00
CA ARG A 29 -13.48 -0.40 -12.32
C ARG A 29 -14.04 0.94 -11.83
N ARG A 30 -14.96 1.56 -12.57
CA ARG A 30 -15.66 2.79 -12.14
C ARG A 30 -16.57 2.50 -10.95
N TYR A 31 -17.32 1.40 -10.98
CA TYR A 31 -18.15 0.95 -9.87
C TYR A 31 -17.33 0.65 -8.62
N GLU A 32 -16.23 -0.08 -8.77
CA GLU A 32 -15.26 -0.36 -7.71
C GLU A 32 -14.76 0.94 -7.06
N ARG A 33 -14.39 1.96 -7.86
CA ARG A 33 -14.00 3.28 -7.34
C ARG A 33 -15.13 4.00 -6.60
N LYS A 34 -16.34 4.06 -7.17
CA LYS A 34 -17.53 4.68 -6.56
C LYS A 34 -17.76 4.11 -5.15
N HIS A 35 -17.60 2.80 -4.99
CA HIS A 35 -17.88 2.09 -3.75
C HIS A 35 -16.64 1.81 -2.89
N MET A 36 -15.48 2.40 -3.19
CA MET A 36 -14.20 2.17 -2.52
C MET A 36 -13.81 0.68 -2.41
N ILE A 37 -14.14 -0.10 -3.44
CA ILE A 37 -13.76 -1.51 -3.55
C ILE A 37 -12.40 -1.57 -4.23
N PHE A 38 -11.42 -2.13 -3.52
CA PHE A 38 -10.10 -2.37 -4.09
C PHE A 38 -10.10 -3.63 -4.97
N GLY A 39 -10.29 -3.45 -6.27
CA GLY A 39 -10.29 -4.52 -7.27
C GLY A 39 -9.67 -4.13 -8.62
N TRP A 40 -9.73 -5.08 -9.55
CA TRP A 40 -9.04 -5.02 -10.85
C TRP A 40 -9.98 -4.88 -12.05
N GLY A 41 -11.28 -4.71 -11.81
CA GLY A 41 -12.30 -4.76 -12.84
C GLY A 41 -12.84 -6.16 -13.12
N TYR A 42 -12.66 -7.12 -12.20
CA TYR A 42 -13.13 -8.50 -12.36
C TYR A 42 -14.19 -8.83 -11.31
N LEU A 43 -15.13 -9.69 -11.68
CA LEU A 43 -16.10 -10.25 -10.74
C LEU A 43 -15.38 -11.16 -9.74
N ASN A 44 -15.36 -10.73 -8.48
CA ASN A 44 -14.87 -11.51 -7.35
C ASN A 44 -15.92 -11.49 -6.24
N GLU A 45 -15.73 -12.29 -5.20
CA GLU A 45 -16.67 -12.39 -4.09
C GLU A 45 -16.98 -11.04 -3.44
N LYS A 46 -15.97 -10.21 -3.20
CA LYS A 46 -16.14 -8.87 -2.60
C LYS A 46 -17.01 -7.98 -3.48
N LEU A 47 -16.76 -7.95 -4.78
CA LEU A 47 -17.57 -7.16 -5.72
C LEU A 47 -18.99 -7.73 -5.84
N ARG A 48 -19.16 -9.06 -5.90
CA ARG A 48 -20.46 -9.72 -5.95
C ARG A 48 -21.32 -9.32 -4.75
N ALA A 49 -20.75 -9.33 -3.54
CA ALA A 49 -21.47 -8.90 -2.34
C ALA A 49 -21.96 -7.44 -2.44
N HIS A 50 -21.23 -6.53 -3.10
CA HIS A 50 -21.69 -5.16 -3.32
C HIS A 50 -22.75 -5.05 -4.41
N LEU A 51 -22.60 -5.80 -5.51
CA LEU A 51 -23.57 -5.82 -6.60
C LEU A 51 -24.92 -6.40 -6.16
N SER A 52 -24.92 -7.39 -5.28
CA SER A 52 -26.12 -8.05 -4.74
C SER A 52 -26.84 -7.23 -3.66
N ARG A 53 -26.19 -6.25 -3.03
CA ARG A 53 -26.85 -5.38 -2.04
C ARG A 53 -27.80 -4.39 -2.70
N PRO A 54 -28.94 -4.03 -2.08
CA PRO A 54 -29.79 -2.95 -2.55
C PRO A 54 -29.01 -1.64 -2.79
N MET A 55 -29.38 -0.85 -3.81
CA MET A 55 -28.71 0.41 -4.14
C MET A 55 -28.67 1.38 -2.96
N LEU A 56 -29.83 1.60 -2.35
CA LEU A 56 -29.96 2.47 -1.18
C LEU A 56 -29.04 2.04 -0.02
N GLN A 57 -28.80 0.74 0.17
CA GLN A 57 -27.86 0.25 1.17
C GLN A 57 -26.41 0.64 0.85
N ASN A 58 -26.01 0.57 -0.42
CA ASN A 58 -24.65 0.96 -0.82
C ASN A 58 -24.44 2.47 -0.71
N ASP A 59 -25.44 3.27 -1.07
CA ASP A 59 -25.40 4.73 -0.94
C ASP A 59 -25.34 5.15 0.53
N PHE A 60 -26.14 4.51 1.39
CA PHE A 60 -26.06 4.70 2.84
C PHE A 60 -24.69 4.34 3.42
N LEU A 61 -24.06 3.25 2.98
CA LEU A 61 -22.70 2.91 3.38
C LEU A 61 -21.67 3.93 2.88
N ALA A 62 -21.90 4.55 1.71
CA ALA A 62 -21.04 5.63 1.21
C ALA A 62 -21.19 6.91 2.05
N LEU A 63 -22.42 7.29 2.40
CA LEU A 63 -22.71 8.38 3.34
C LEU A 63 -22.00 8.14 4.67
N ARG A 64 -22.14 6.94 5.25
CA ARG A 64 -21.47 6.59 6.51
C ARG A 64 -19.95 6.72 6.42
N ARG A 65 -19.33 6.28 5.31
CA ARG A 65 -17.87 6.46 5.08
C ARG A 65 -17.48 7.93 5.04
N MET A 66 -18.28 8.77 4.38
CA MET A 66 -18.02 10.22 4.31
C MET A 66 -18.10 10.85 5.70
N ILE A 67 -19.16 10.56 6.47
CA ILE A 67 -19.30 11.06 7.86
C ILE A 67 -18.15 10.55 8.73
N HIS A 68 -17.78 9.28 8.59
CA HIS A 68 -16.65 8.68 9.31
C HIS A 68 -15.34 9.45 9.09
N GLU A 69 -15.01 9.76 7.84
CA GLU A 69 -13.81 10.55 7.52
C GLU A 69 -13.93 12.00 8.01
N ARG A 70 -15.13 12.61 7.96
CA ARG A 70 -15.37 13.95 8.54
C ARG A 70 -15.18 13.96 10.05
N VAL A 71 -15.68 12.97 10.77
CA VAL A 71 -15.50 12.82 12.21
C VAL A 71 -14.03 12.64 12.56
N ALA A 72 -13.34 11.71 11.86
CA ALA A 72 -11.91 11.48 12.07
C ALA A 72 -11.08 12.75 11.84
N HIS A 73 -11.38 13.47 10.76
CA HIS A 73 -10.69 14.71 10.41
C HIS A 73 -11.03 15.86 11.35
N SER A 74 -12.28 16.05 11.76
CA SER A 74 -12.72 17.17 12.62
C SER A 74 -12.24 17.02 14.06
N LEU A 75 -12.16 15.80 14.58
CA LEU A 75 -11.66 15.54 15.93
C LEU A 75 -10.16 15.22 15.98
N ALA A 76 -9.51 15.05 14.82
CA ALA A 76 -8.13 14.57 14.73
C ALA A 76 -7.88 13.31 15.56
N ILE A 77 -8.77 12.31 15.40
CA ILE A 77 -8.70 11.00 16.06
C ILE A 77 -8.23 9.93 15.07
N PHE A 78 -7.62 8.86 15.58
CA PHE A 78 -6.94 7.85 14.76
C PHE A 78 -7.61 6.46 14.81
N GLU A 79 -8.30 6.15 15.90
CA GLU A 79 -8.84 4.84 16.23
C GLU A 79 -10.03 4.44 15.35
N ASP A 80 -9.74 3.62 14.34
CA ASP A 80 -10.68 3.06 13.37
C ASP A 80 -10.98 1.56 13.60
N GLY A 81 -10.64 1.04 14.79
CA GLY A 81 -10.85 -0.35 15.18
C GLY A 81 -9.85 -1.36 14.61
N THR A 82 -8.92 -0.95 13.74
CA THR A 82 -7.97 -1.86 13.06
C THR A 82 -6.94 -2.53 13.97
N VAL A 83 -6.73 -2.01 15.18
CA VAL A 83 -5.80 -2.60 16.16
C VAL A 83 -6.36 -3.90 16.76
N SER A 84 -7.69 -4.00 16.89
CA SER A 84 -8.35 -5.12 17.57
C SER A 84 -8.46 -6.41 16.76
N SER A 85 -8.24 -6.33 15.45
CA SER A 85 -8.44 -7.45 14.51
C SER A 85 -7.19 -8.33 14.30
N GLY A 86 -6.10 -8.07 15.02
CA GLY A 86 -4.79 -8.69 14.78
C GLY A 86 -4.23 -9.43 15.99
N GLY A 87 -4.86 -10.52 16.41
CA GLY A 87 -4.35 -11.45 17.42
C GLY A 87 -4.79 -11.12 18.84
N LYS A 88 -4.84 -12.16 19.70
CA LYS A 88 -5.32 -12.15 21.09
C LYS A 88 -4.67 -11.05 21.95
N LEU A 89 -5.16 -9.82 21.85
CA LEU A 89 -5.07 -8.84 22.91
C LEU A 89 -6.05 -9.30 23.99
N GLY A 90 -5.59 -9.41 25.23
CA GLY A 90 -6.39 -9.92 26.35
C GLY A 90 -7.75 -9.23 26.46
N LYS A 91 -8.70 -9.88 27.15
CA LYS A 91 -10.12 -9.49 27.35
C LYS A 91 -10.41 -8.01 27.70
N ALA A 92 -9.40 -7.18 27.97
CA ALA A 92 -9.52 -5.76 28.27
C ALA A 92 -9.56 -4.82 27.04
N ALA A 93 -9.16 -5.24 25.83
CA ALA A 93 -9.19 -4.36 24.66
C ALA A 93 -10.41 -4.64 23.77
N LYS A 94 -11.62 -4.27 24.23
CA LYS A 94 -12.73 -3.96 23.29
C LYS A 94 -12.16 -3.00 22.24
N SER A 95 -12.51 -3.20 20.96
CA SER A 95 -11.92 -2.40 19.89
C SER A 95 -12.00 -0.90 20.22
N ASN A 96 -10.85 -0.25 20.34
CA ASN A 96 -10.78 1.19 20.34
C ASN A 96 -11.11 1.62 18.91
N ASP A 97 -12.40 1.72 18.59
CA ASP A 97 -12.93 2.34 17.38
C ASP A 97 -13.65 3.63 17.81
N LEU A 98 -12.86 4.67 18.12
CA LEU A 98 -13.43 5.97 18.49
C LEU A 98 -14.13 6.59 17.29
N ILE A 99 -13.57 6.47 16.09
CA ILE A 99 -14.17 7.07 14.89
C ILE A 99 -15.54 6.44 14.64
N GLY A 100 -15.66 5.12 14.67
CA GLY A 100 -16.94 4.43 14.49
C GLY A 100 -17.97 4.81 15.57
N ARG A 101 -17.57 4.89 16.84
CA ARG A 101 -18.45 5.33 17.93
C ARG A 101 -18.95 6.76 17.73
N MET A 102 -18.05 7.70 17.45
CA MET A 102 -18.42 9.11 17.23
C MET A 102 -19.25 9.29 15.96
N THR A 103 -18.95 8.55 14.89
CA THR A 103 -19.75 8.52 13.65
C THR A 103 -21.19 8.10 13.94
N LYS A 104 -21.38 7.06 14.76
CA LYS A 104 -22.71 6.58 15.13
C LYS A 104 -23.51 7.67 15.87
N ILE A 105 -22.87 8.39 16.81
CA ILE A 105 -23.52 9.49 17.54
C ILE A 105 -23.93 10.59 16.57
N VAL A 106 -23.02 11.05 15.68
CA VAL A 106 -23.35 12.07 14.68
C VAL A 106 -24.53 11.66 13.80
N MET A 107 -24.58 10.40 13.35
CA MET A 107 -25.68 9.93 12.52
C MET A 107 -27.03 9.89 13.28
N ILE A 108 -27.02 9.56 14.57
CA ILE A 108 -28.22 9.58 15.43
C ILE A 108 -28.70 11.02 15.63
N GLU A 109 -27.79 11.94 15.97
CA GLU A 109 -28.11 13.35 16.23
C GLU A 109 -28.62 14.08 14.98
N MET A 110 -28.15 13.67 13.81
CA MET A 110 -28.68 14.13 12.53
C MET A 110 -29.99 13.44 12.11
N GLY A 111 -30.42 12.38 12.82
CA GLY A 111 -31.59 11.58 12.46
C GLY A 111 -31.44 10.82 11.15
N ILE A 112 -30.22 10.34 10.81
CA ILE A 112 -29.89 9.62 9.58
C ILE A 112 -29.22 8.27 9.84
N GLU A 113 -29.49 7.64 10.99
CA GLU A 113 -28.84 6.41 11.43
C GLU A 113 -29.29 5.15 10.68
N THR A 114 -30.33 5.26 9.84
CA THR A 114 -30.78 4.21 8.91
C THR A 114 -30.81 4.72 7.47
N LYS A 115 -30.83 3.81 6.50
CA LYS A 115 -30.86 4.16 5.08
C LYS A 115 -32.16 4.84 4.67
N GLU A 116 -33.28 4.47 5.28
CA GLU A 116 -34.60 5.08 5.07
C GLU A 116 -34.61 6.51 5.61
N LYS A 117 -34.14 6.70 6.85
CA LYS A 117 -34.04 8.03 7.46
C LYS A 117 -33.12 8.97 6.69
N ALA A 118 -31.96 8.46 6.27
CA ALA A 118 -31.05 9.21 5.40
C ALA A 118 -31.73 9.63 4.08
N LEU A 119 -32.44 8.71 3.42
CA LEU A 119 -33.16 9.05 2.19
C LEU A 119 -34.21 10.15 2.42
N THR A 120 -35.00 10.02 3.48
CA THR A 120 -36.01 11.03 3.86
C THR A 120 -35.35 12.39 4.11
N TYR A 121 -34.25 12.42 4.87
CA TYR A 121 -33.49 13.64 5.15
C TYR A 121 -33.00 14.34 3.87
N PHE A 122 -32.44 13.58 2.91
CA PHE A 122 -31.93 14.16 1.66
C PHE A 122 -33.04 14.55 0.68
N LYS A 123 -34.23 13.92 0.73
CA LYS A 123 -35.38 14.29 -0.10
C LYS A 123 -36.03 15.62 0.32
N GLN A 124 -35.88 16.01 1.58
CA GLN A 124 -36.49 17.23 2.13
C GLN A 124 -35.78 18.51 1.71
N LYS A 125 -34.61 18.43 1.07
CA LYS A 125 -33.77 19.59 0.73
C LYS A 125 -33.26 19.50 -0.69
N HIS A 126 -33.00 20.65 -1.31
CA HIS A 126 -32.33 20.70 -2.60
C HIS A 126 -30.82 20.44 -2.45
N SER A 127 -30.18 19.94 -3.50
CA SER A 127 -28.74 19.64 -3.48
C SER A 127 -27.87 20.84 -3.09
N LYS A 128 -28.28 22.05 -3.51
CA LYS A 128 -27.61 23.32 -3.20
C LYS A 128 -27.62 23.63 -1.70
N ASP A 129 -28.63 23.20 -0.96
CA ASP A 129 -28.74 23.46 0.49
C ASP A 129 -27.61 22.76 1.27
N PHE A 130 -27.03 21.70 0.70
CA PHE A 130 -25.95 20.94 1.33
C PHE A 130 -24.56 21.53 1.11
N GLU A 131 -24.38 22.45 0.16
CA GLU A 131 -23.05 23.00 -0.18
C GLU A 131 -22.40 23.73 1.00
N ASN A 132 -23.22 24.45 1.78
CA ASN A 132 -22.77 25.25 2.92
C ASN A 132 -23.27 24.70 4.27
N MET A 133 -23.86 23.50 4.27
CA MET A 133 -24.44 22.93 5.48
C MET A 133 -23.35 22.65 6.53
N LYS A 134 -23.51 23.26 7.70
CA LYS A 134 -22.68 23.01 8.88
C LYS A 134 -23.49 22.21 9.88
N ILE A 135 -22.87 21.19 10.46
CA ILE A 135 -23.47 20.34 11.49
C ILE A 135 -22.59 20.45 12.73
N ALA A 136 -23.20 20.85 13.84
CA ALA A 136 -22.59 20.84 15.16
C ALA A 136 -23.27 19.75 15.99
N VAL A 137 -22.47 18.85 16.56
CA VAL A 137 -22.95 17.75 17.40
C VAL A 137 -22.15 17.75 18.68
N LYS A 138 -22.82 17.62 19.83
CA LYS A 138 -22.16 17.43 21.11
C LYS A 138 -21.65 15.99 21.19
N LEU A 139 -20.34 15.83 21.22
CA LEU A 139 -19.70 14.51 21.30
C LEU A 139 -19.15 14.25 22.70
N PRO A 140 -19.05 12.98 23.13
CA PRO A 140 -18.37 12.62 24.36
C PRO A 140 -16.93 13.13 24.38
N ALA A 141 -16.41 13.37 25.59
CA ALA A 141 -15.01 13.71 25.77
C ALA A 141 -14.12 12.60 25.19
N LEU A 142 -12.98 13.02 24.62
CA LEU A 142 -11.96 12.09 24.18
C LEU A 142 -11.25 11.47 25.40
N PRO A 143 -10.64 10.28 25.26
CA PRO A 143 -9.80 9.72 26.31
C PRO A 143 -8.72 10.70 26.80
N ASP A 144 -8.28 10.55 28.05
CA ASP A 144 -7.28 11.40 28.70
C ASP A 144 -5.95 11.52 27.93
N TYR A 145 -5.54 10.47 27.22
CA TYR A 145 -4.35 10.49 26.38
C TYR A 145 -4.47 11.37 25.13
N TYR A 146 -5.66 11.89 24.81
CA TYR A 146 -5.89 12.87 23.75
C TYR A 146 -5.68 14.31 24.22
N SER A 147 -4.43 14.73 24.31
CA SER A 147 -4.06 16.13 24.54
C SER A 147 -3.98 16.92 23.22
N LYS A 148 -3.76 18.25 23.34
CA LYS A 148 -3.42 19.10 22.17
C LYS A 148 -2.08 18.71 21.55
N ASN A 149 -1.13 18.28 22.39
CA ASN A 149 0.24 17.91 22.03
C ASN A 149 0.51 16.47 22.52
N MET A 150 0.18 15.50 21.68
CA MET A 150 0.40 14.09 21.90
C MET A 150 1.81 13.69 21.48
N GLU A 151 2.40 12.76 22.22
CA GLU A 151 3.61 12.06 21.82
C GLU A 151 3.24 10.78 21.07
N PHE A 152 3.99 10.47 20.01
CA PHE A 152 3.70 9.35 19.13
C PHE A 152 4.91 8.43 18.96
N PHE A 153 4.62 7.16 18.72
CA PHE A 153 5.59 6.18 18.26
C PHE A 153 5.00 5.39 17.09
N VAL A 154 5.82 5.06 16.11
CA VAL A 154 5.39 4.32 14.92
C VAL A 154 6.14 3.01 14.80
N LYS A 155 5.41 1.91 14.61
CA LYS A 155 5.99 0.62 14.24
C LYS A 155 5.68 0.33 12.78
N HIS A 156 6.71 0.13 11.96
CA HIS A 156 6.58 -0.46 10.64
C HIS A 156 6.99 -1.93 10.71
N SER A 157 6.07 -2.81 10.38
CA SER A 157 6.39 -4.21 10.09
C SER A 157 6.47 -4.37 8.58
N VAL A 158 7.60 -4.84 8.07
CA VAL A 158 7.73 -5.19 6.63
C VAL A 158 7.10 -6.54 6.30
N GLY A 159 6.59 -7.26 7.31
CA GLY A 159 5.97 -8.58 7.14
C GLY A 159 6.99 -9.66 6.77
N ASP A 160 6.48 -10.75 6.21
CA ASP A 160 7.30 -11.84 5.70
C ASP A 160 8.03 -11.41 4.42
N LEU A 161 9.29 -11.83 4.29
CA LEU A 161 10.17 -11.49 3.17
C LEU A 161 10.66 -12.74 2.45
N TRP A 162 10.84 -12.60 1.14
CA TRP A 162 11.53 -13.56 0.27
C TRP A 162 12.73 -12.86 -0.37
N TYR A 163 13.93 -13.41 -0.18
CA TYR A 163 15.13 -12.94 -0.91
C TYR A 163 15.46 -13.84 -2.10
N ASP A 164 14.88 -15.03 -2.21
CA ASP A 164 15.06 -15.88 -3.38
C ASP A 164 14.49 -15.19 -4.62
N VAL A 165 15.13 -15.43 -5.77
CA VAL A 165 14.72 -14.88 -7.06
C VAL A 165 13.30 -15.38 -7.39
N PRO A 166 12.38 -14.53 -7.85
CA PRO A 166 10.96 -14.90 -8.01
C PRO A 166 10.69 -15.72 -9.28
N TYR A 167 11.74 -16.25 -9.94
CA TYR A 167 11.65 -17.01 -11.17
C TYR A 167 12.44 -18.32 -11.07
N THR A 168 12.01 -19.33 -11.82
CA THR A 168 12.77 -20.54 -12.12
C THR A 168 13.78 -20.24 -13.25
N PRO A 169 14.79 -21.10 -13.47
CA PRO A 169 15.70 -20.96 -14.62
C PRO A 169 14.97 -20.91 -15.96
N THR A 170 13.86 -21.64 -16.08
CA THR A 170 12.99 -21.67 -17.27
C THR A 170 12.09 -20.43 -17.42
N GLY A 171 12.17 -19.45 -16.51
CA GLY A 171 11.38 -18.21 -16.55
C GLY A 171 9.96 -18.30 -15.99
N GLN A 172 9.59 -19.42 -15.37
CA GLN A 172 8.31 -19.52 -14.66
C GLN A 172 8.37 -18.79 -13.33
N ARG A 173 7.27 -18.15 -12.91
CA ARG A 173 7.21 -17.46 -11.62
C ARG A 173 7.14 -18.44 -10.46
N ARG A 174 7.98 -18.26 -9.45
CA ARG A 174 7.90 -18.99 -8.18
C ARG A 174 6.79 -18.41 -7.31
N SER A 175 6.05 -19.29 -6.62
CA SER A 175 5.10 -18.86 -5.60
C SER A 175 5.85 -18.37 -4.36
N GLN A 176 5.58 -17.13 -3.94
CA GLN A 176 6.19 -16.50 -2.77
C GLN A 176 5.09 -15.94 -1.85
N PRO A 177 4.25 -16.81 -1.26
CA PRO A 177 3.15 -16.37 -0.40
C PRO A 177 3.69 -15.72 0.88
N ARG A 178 2.91 -14.79 1.45
CA ARG A 178 3.21 -14.14 2.73
C ARG A 178 2.03 -14.36 3.67
N SER A 179 2.31 -14.89 4.85
CA SER A 179 1.30 -15.09 5.89
C SER A 179 1.12 -13.80 6.70
N ILE A 180 2.23 -13.10 6.96
CA ILE A 180 2.25 -11.80 7.63
C ILE A 180 2.49 -10.71 6.59
N LEU A 181 1.46 -9.91 6.34
CA LEU A 181 1.55 -8.76 5.43
C LEU A 181 2.19 -7.54 6.12
N PRO A 182 2.82 -6.64 5.35
CA PRO A 182 3.36 -5.41 5.89
C PRO A 182 2.29 -4.52 6.53
N SER A 183 2.62 -3.86 7.65
CA SER A 183 1.71 -2.92 8.31
C SER A 183 2.44 -1.76 8.99
N VAL A 184 1.77 -0.61 9.04
CA VAL A 184 2.13 0.55 9.86
C VAL A 184 1.21 0.61 11.07
N THR A 185 1.75 0.63 12.28
CA THR A 185 0.98 0.82 13.51
C THR A 185 1.39 2.11 14.20
N LEU A 186 0.42 2.99 14.44
CA LEU A 186 0.60 4.23 15.20
C LEU A 186 0.24 4.00 16.66
N TYR A 187 1.08 4.49 17.57
CA TYR A 187 0.87 4.47 19.01
C TYR A 187 0.90 5.90 19.56
N ALA A 188 0.04 6.19 20.53
CA ALA A 188 0.25 7.30 21.45
C ALA A 188 1.19 6.84 22.57
N VAL A 189 2.10 7.72 22.99
CA VAL A 189 2.91 7.53 24.20
C VAL A 189 2.22 8.32 25.31
N HIS A 190 1.78 7.63 26.35
CA HIS A 190 1.07 8.24 27.47
C HIS A 190 1.42 7.52 28.78
N ASN A 191 1.90 8.26 29.77
CA ASN A 191 2.34 7.72 31.08
C ASN A 191 3.31 6.53 30.94
N GLY A 192 4.27 6.62 30.02
CA GLY A 192 5.25 5.56 29.74
C GLY A 192 4.70 4.33 29.00
N ARG A 193 3.43 4.34 28.57
CA ARG A 193 2.78 3.22 27.87
C ARG A 193 2.52 3.56 26.41
N HIS A 194 2.68 2.57 25.54
CA HIS A 194 2.31 2.69 24.12
C HIS A 194 0.86 2.24 23.92
N ILE A 195 -0.04 3.18 23.66
CA ILE A 195 -1.45 2.92 23.37
C ILE A 195 -1.63 2.81 21.86
N PRO A 196 -1.93 1.62 21.31
CA PRO A 196 -2.10 1.45 19.87
C PRO A 196 -3.37 2.17 19.39
N LEU A 197 -3.22 3.04 18.40
CA LEU A 197 -4.32 3.84 17.86
C LEU A 197 -4.88 3.24 16.56
N ALA A 198 -4.02 2.96 15.59
CA ALA A 198 -4.43 2.43 14.29
C ALA A 198 -3.37 1.49 13.71
N ARG A 199 -3.82 0.47 12.97
CA ARG A 199 -2.99 -0.45 12.20
C ARG A 199 -3.41 -0.43 10.73
N MET A 200 -2.53 0.09 9.89
CA MET A 200 -2.78 0.28 8.46
C MET A 200 -1.96 -0.74 7.65
N GLY A 201 -2.60 -1.42 6.69
CA GLY A 201 -1.87 -2.23 5.71
C GLY A 201 -0.96 -1.36 4.85
N THR A 202 0.24 -1.86 4.51
CA THR A 202 1.22 -1.10 3.72
C THR A 202 2.00 -2.00 2.76
N THR A 203 2.97 -1.42 2.06
CA THR A 203 3.96 -2.14 1.24
C THR A 203 5.30 -2.25 1.95
N ALA A 204 6.08 -3.22 1.52
CA ALA A 204 7.50 -3.34 1.83
C ALA A 204 8.30 -3.48 0.53
N GLY A 205 9.60 -3.25 0.64
CA GLY A 205 10.56 -3.52 -0.42
C GLY A 205 10.55 -4.97 -0.90
N GLY A 206 11.00 -5.19 -2.14
CA GLY A 206 11.09 -6.51 -2.75
C GLY A 206 11.78 -6.48 -4.12
N TRP A 207 11.62 -7.53 -4.90
CA TRP A 207 12.13 -7.61 -6.28
C TRP A 207 11.44 -6.61 -7.20
N GLN A 208 12.22 -5.76 -7.89
CA GLN A 208 11.75 -4.74 -8.83
C GLN A 208 12.46 -4.87 -10.18
N GLU A 209 11.82 -4.38 -11.24
CA GLU A 209 12.42 -4.23 -12.56
C GLU A 209 13.20 -2.90 -12.64
N GLU A 210 14.47 -2.92 -13.05
CA GLU A 210 15.33 -1.75 -13.24
C GLU A 210 15.73 -1.59 -14.70
N TYR A 211 15.73 -0.36 -15.22
CA TYR A 211 16.20 -0.06 -16.57
C TYR A 211 17.64 0.44 -16.56
N ILE A 212 18.55 -0.31 -17.18
CA ILE A 212 20.00 -0.05 -17.20
C ILE A 212 20.49 -0.39 -18.61
N GLU A 213 21.27 0.50 -19.24
CA GLU A 213 21.88 0.27 -20.56
C GLU A 213 20.87 -0.24 -21.62
N ASN A 214 19.71 0.40 -21.65
CA ASN A 214 18.59 0.07 -22.51
C ASN A 214 17.95 -1.33 -22.31
N GLN A 215 18.27 -2.00 -21.20
CA GLN A 215 17.79 -3.33 -20.85
C GLN A 215 17.10 -3.32 -19.49
N ILE A 216 16.29 -4.35 -19.20
CA ILE A 216 15.55 -4.45 -17.92
C ILE A 216 16.12 -5.61 -17.14
N TYR A 217 16.51 -5.37 -15.90
CA TYR A 217 17.00 -6.37 -14.95
C TYR A 217 16.07 -6.47 -13.74
N LEU A 218 16.22 -7.51 -12.94
CA LEU A 218 15.66 -7.59 -11.60
C LEU A 218 16.67 -7.10 -10.57
N LYS A 219 16.20 -6.34 -9.59
CA LYS A 219 16.99 -5.94 -8.42
C LYS A 219 16.15 -6.04 -7.16
N TYR A 220 16.73 -6.57 -6.09
CA TYR A 220 16.08 -6.54 -4.79
C TYR A 220 16.22 -5.14 -4.17
N LYS A 221 15.09 -4.48 -3.88
CA LYS A 221 15.04 -3.16 -3.24
C LYS A 221 14.31 -3.26 -1.90
N GLY A 222 15.06 -3.57 -0.84
CA GLY A 222 14.53 -3.76 0.51
C GLY A 222 14.09 -2.46 1.19
N SER A 223 13.19 -2.59 2.17
CA SER A 223 12.91 -1.50 3.12
C SER A 223 14.06 -1.36 4.11
N ASP A 224 14.34 -0.13 4.55
CA ASP A 224 15.44 0.16 5.47
C ASP A 224 15.05 -0.13 6.92
N LEU A 225 15.59 -1.21 7.49
CA LEU A 225 15.28 -1.71 8.82
C LEU A 225 15.88 -0.84 9.95
N GLY A 226 15.37 -1.00 11.16
CA GLY A 226 15.90 -0.35 12.36
C GLY A 226 15.24 0.98 12.70
N PRO A 227 15.88 1.79 13.57
CA PRO A 227 15.34 3.08 13.99
C PRO A 227 15.34 4.08 12.84
N LYS A 228 14.28 4.88 12.76
CA LYS A 228 14.07 6.00 11.83
C LYS A 228 13.25 7.07 12.55
N GLU A 229 13.13 8.24 11.94
CA GLU A 229 12.30 9.33 12.45
C GLU A 229 11.44 9.92 11.34
N TRP A 230 10.20 10.28 11.66
CA TRP A 230 9.40 11.20 10.86
C TRP A 230 9.69 12.60 11.35
N LYS A 231 10.78 13.19 10.85
CA LYS A 231 11.11 14.59 11.08
C LYS A 231 10.31 15.52 10.17
N PHE A 232 10.00 15.10 8.95
CA PHE A 232 9.29 15.92 7.98
C PHE A 232 8.03 15.23 7.46
N ILE A 233 6.90 15.94 7.54
CA ILE A 233 5.67 15.64 6.81
C ILE A 233 5.58 16.59 5.62
N VAL A 234 5.26 16.05 4.45
CA VAL A 234 5.17 16.82 3.20
C VAL A 234 3.77 16.66 2.61
N GLY A 235 3.08 17.79 2.47
CA GLY A 235 1.84 17.90 1.71
C GLY A 235 2.12 18.14 0.23
N ALA A 236 1.29 17.56 -0.64
CA ALA A 236 1.44 17.67 -2.10
C ALA A 236 2.87 17.33 -2.58
N PRO A 237 3.39 16.13 -2.25
CA PRO A 237 4.75 15.77 -2.60
C PRO A 237 4.93 15.56 -4.11
N VAL A 238 6.14 15.86 -4.57
CA VAL A 238 6.59 15.60 -5.94
C VAL A 238 7.57 14.43 -5.96
N TRP A 239 7.37 13.51 -6.90
CA TRP A 239 8.27 12.40 -7.15
C TRP A 239 9.29 12.79 -8.22
N PHE A 240 10.57 12.72 -7.83
CA PHE A 240 11.70 12.86 -8.72
C PHE A 240 12.14 11.46 -9.16
N PRO A 241 11.79 11.01 -10.38
CA PRO A 241 12.10 9.66 -10.81
C PRO A 241 13.62 9.47 -10.95
N PRO A 242 14.18 8.36 -10.44
CA PRO A 242 15.58 8.02 -10.69
C PRO A 242 15.90 7.91 -12.18
N PRO A 243 17.16 8.14 -12.60
CA PRO A 243 17.58 7.94 -13.99
C PRO A 243 17.31 6.53 -14.53
N THR A 244 17.30 5.50 -13.66
CA THR A 244 17.02 4.10 -14.02
C THR A 244 15.53 3.77 -14.16
N THR A 245 14.65 4.78 -14.09
CA THR A 245 13.20 4.58 -14.25
C THR A 245 12.87 4.25 -15.70
N PRO A 246 12.17 3.13 -15.99
CA PRO A 246 11.78 2.79 -17.35
C PRO A 246 10.95 3.91 -18.03
N PRO A 247 11.23 4.28 -19.30
CA PRO A 247 10.49 5.34 -20.00
C PRO A 247 8.96 5.13 -20.03
N ARG A 248 8.50 3.87 -20.12
CA ARG A 248 7.07 3.51 -20.09
C ARG A 248 6.34 3.96 -18.81
N ASP A 249 7.06 4.20 -17.72
CA ASP A 249 6.48 4.66 -16.45
C ASP A 249 6.35 6.19 -16.39
N LEU A 250 7.08 6.91 -17.25
CA LEU A 250 7.13 8.36 -17.32
C LEU A 250 6.34 8.94 -18.50
N ILE A 251 6.01 8.11 -19.49
CA ILE A 251 5.36 8.50 -20.74
C ILE A 251 4.02 7.80 -20.88
N THR A 252 3.04 8.51 -21.41
CA THR A 252 1.76 7.94 -21.87
C THR A 252 1.50 8.40 -23.29
N TYR A 253 0.64 7.70 -24.01
CA TYR A 253 0.22 8.09 -25.35
C TYR A 253 -1.19 8.67 -25.29
N THR A 254 -1.38 9.82 -25.93
CA THR A 254 -2.67 10.50 -26.02
C THR A 254 -2.95 10.92 -27.44
N GLU A 255 -4.22 10.86 -27.84
CA GLU A 255 -4.64 11.36 -29.14
C GLU A 255 -4.70 12.90 -29.10
N VAL A 256 -3.92 13.54 -29.97
CA VAL A 256 -3.84 15.00 -30.10
C VAL A 256 -4.06 15.33 -31.57
N ARG A 257 -5.23 15.92 -31.89
CA ARG A 257 -5.64 16.25 -33.27
C ARG A 257 -5.61 15.02 -34.20
N GLY A 258 -6.23 13.91 -33.77
CA GLY A 258 -6.31 12.67 -34.56
C GLY A 258 -5.00 11.88 -34.69
N ARG A 259 -3.93 12.27 -34.00
CA ARG A 259 -2.64 11.54 -33.99
C ARG A 259 -2.24 11.15 -32.57
N THR A 260 -1.84 9.90 -32.40
CA THR A 260 -1.29 9.40 -31.14
C THR A 260 0.09 10.03 -30.88
N ARG A 261 0.24 10.76 -29.78
CA ARG A 261 1.49 11.41 -29.38
C ARG A 261 1.95 10.94 -28.01
N ALA A 262 3.25 10.76 -27.86
CA ALA A 262 3.88 10.54 -26.56
C ALA A 262 3.85 11.85 -25.75
N VAL A 263 3.37 11.76 -24.50
CA VAL A 263 3.30 12.88 -23.57
C VAL A 263 3.80 12.45 -22.18
N ILE A 264 4.35 13.39 -21.42
CA ILE A 264 4.82 13.14 -20.05
C ILE A 264 3.62 12.86 -19.15
N LYS A 265 3.72 11.82 -18.34
CA LYS A 265 2.74 11.45 -17.33
C LYS A 265 2.87 12.33 -16.08
N ARG A 266 2.62 13.64 -16.24
CA ARG A 266 2.78 14.66 -15.18
C ARG A 266 2.04 14.32 -13.88
N SER A 267 0.88 13.68 -14.01
CA SER A 267 0.06 13.25 -12.87
C SER A 267 0.79 12.25 -11.97
N SER A 268 1.68 11.41 -12.51
CA SER A 268 2.50 10.47 -11.72
C SER A 268 3.70 11.12 -11.03
N LEU A 269 4.17 12.26 -11.53
CA LEU A 269 5.23 13.06 -10.89
C LEU A 269 4.67 13.89 -9.72
N GLY A 270 3.46 14.43 -9.90
CA GLY A 270 2.81 15.27 -8.89
C GLY A 270 3.24 16.74 -8.93
N PRO A 271 2.67 17.59 -8.05
CA PRO A 271 1.74 17.21 -6.98
C PRO A 271 0.37 16.77 -7.54
N SER A 272 -0.10 15.59 -7.15
CA SER A 272 -1.39 15.06 -7.60
C SER A 272 -1.84 13.88 -6.74
N TYR A 273 -3.14 13.65 -6.62
CA TYR A 273 -3.64 12.38 -6.08
C TYR A 273 -3.16 11.19 -6.91
N ALA A 274 -2.86 11.45 -8.20
CA ALA A 274 -2.36 10.48 -9.16
C ALA A 274 -0.85 10.18 -9.03
N SER A 275 -0.15 10.90 -8.13
CA SER A 275 1.31 10.86 -7.97
C SER A 275 1.79 9.51 -7.42
N ALA A 276 3.03 9.15 -7.73
CA ALA A 276 3.74 8.04 -7.09
C ALA A 276 3.77 8.18 -5.56
N TYR A 277 3.85 9.41 -5.04
CA TYR A 277 3.80 9.73 -3.61
C TYR A 277 2.40 10.15 -3.10
N GLY A 278 1.38 10.14 -3.96
CA GLY A 278 0.04 10.54 -3.59
C GLY A 278 -0.03 11.99 -3.10
N LEU A 279 -0.90 12.25 -2.12
CA LEU A 279 -1.16 13.61 -1.62
C LEU A 279 -0.37 14.01 -0.38
N ALA A 280 0.20 13.04 0.34
CA ALA A 280 0.95 13.30 1.56
C ALA A 280 1.98 12.20 1.80
N MET A 281 3.11 12.59 2.40
CA MET A 281 4.18 11.69 2.79
C MET A 281 4.86 12.12 4.09
N ALA A 282 5.50 11.18 4.76
CA ALA A 282 6.50 11.45 5.78
C ALA A 282 7.85 10.84 5.37
N LEU A 283 8.91 11.60 5.60
CA LEU A 283 10.27 11.20 5.27
C LEU A 283 10.82 10.30 6.37
N HIS A 284 11.51 9.21 6.02
CA HIS A 284 12.25 8.43 7.02
C HIS A 284 13.67 8.94 7.06
N THR A 285 13.97 9.73 8.08
CA THR A 285 15.30 10.29 8.28
C THR A 285 16.01 9.60 9.44
N PHE A 286 17.31 9.76 9.50
CA PHE A 286 18.10 9.52 10.70
C PHE A 286 18.88 10.78 11.01
N THR A 287 18.73 11.29 12.22
CA THR A 287 19.63 12.33 12.69
C THR A 287 20.93 11.70 13.19
N LYS A 288 22.05 11.95 12.49
CA LYS A 288 23.39 11.61 12.95
C LYS A 288 24.05 12.85 13.55
N ARG A 289 24.52 12.74 14.80
CA ARG A 289 25.42 13.74 15.39
C ARG A 289 26.86 13.33 15.11
N SER A 290 27.63 14.20 14.48
CA SER A 290 29.06 13.99 14.20
C SER A 290 29.78 15.33 14.31
N HIS A 291 30.84 15.41 15.13
CA HIS A 291 31.65 16.62 15.31
C HIS A 291 30.82 17.89 15.57
N GLY A 292 29.84 17.81 16.48
CA GLY A 292 28.95 18.94 16.81
C GLY A 292 27.91 19.30 15.74
N LYS A 293 27.94 18.69 14.55
CA LYS A 293 26.95 18.89 13.48
C LYS A 293 25.85 17.83 13.53
N ILE A 294 24.62 18.29 13.38
CA ILE A 294 23.42 17.46 13.24
C ILE A 294 23.17 17.28 11.74
N LEU A 295 23.33 16.06 11.22
CA LEU A 295 23.05 15.73 9.84
C LEU A 295 21.82 14.83 9.76
N ASP A 296 20.79 15.28 9.04
CA ASP A 296 19.66 14.43 8.68
C ASP A 296 19.99 13.64 7.42
N LEU A 297 20.10 12.33 7.56
CA LEU A 297 20.32 11.42 6.45
C LEU A 297 18.98 10.95 5.88
N ASP A 298 18.74 11.21 4.59
CA ASP A 298 17.58 10.72 3.84
C ASP A 298 18.06 9.68 2.80
N ARG A 299 17.59 8.44 2.94
CA ARG A 299 17.88 7.35 2.00
C ARG A 299 16.79 7.13 0.95
N GLY A 300 15.87 8.08 0.81
CA GLY A 300 14.77 8.01 -0.16
C GLY A 300 13.62 7.09 0.26
N ILE A 301 13.60 6.60 1.50
CA ILE A 301 12.53 5.75 2.05
C ILE A 301 11.49 6.63 2.76
N ARG A 302 10.21 6.38 2.46
CA ARG A 302 9.12 7.26 2.85
C ARG A 302 7.89 6.43 3.26
N THR A 303 7.05 6.97 4.13
CA THR A 303 5.65 6.51 4.27
C THR A 303 4.77 7.48 3.51
N HIS A 304 3.98 7.03 2.53
CA HIS A 304 3.29 7.95 1.62
C HIS A 304 1.99 7.40 1.05
N GLY A 305 1.12 8.29 0.57
CA GLY A 305 -0.05 7.91 -0.22
C GLY A 305 0.34 7.27 -1.56
N SER A 306 -0.50 6.42 -2.14
CA SER A 306 -0.25 5.88 -3.47
C SER A 306 -1.53 5.72 -4.26
N VAL A 307 -1.46 5.93 -5.58
CA VAL A 307 -2.53 5.53 -6.51
C VAL A 307 -2.64 4.03 -6.71
N ASN A 308 -1.54 3.31 -6.49
CA ASN A 308 -1.49 1.89 -6.77
C ASN A 308 -1.99 1.12 -5.55
N TYR A 309 -3.29 1.25 -5.29
CA TYR A 309 -3.97 0.62 -4.15
C TYR A 309 -3.79 -0.89 -4.12
N MET A 310 -3.66 -1.52 -5.28
CA MET A 310 -3.44 -2.97 -5.33
C MET A 310 -2.06 -3.37 -4.82
N SER A 311 -1.04 -2.53 -5.03
CA SER A 311 0.29 -2.78 -4.48
C SER A 311 0.27 -2.88 -2.95
N ILE A 312 -0.62 -2.14 -2.28
CA ILE A 312 -0.79 -2.17 -0.81
C ILE A 312 -1.38 -3.50 -0.33
N ARG A 313 -2.17 -4.18 -1.16
CA ARG A 313 -2.79 -5.45 -0.78
C ARG A 313 -1.84 -6.63 -0.86
N ILE A 314 -1.07 -6.72 -1.95
CA ILE A 314 -0.29 -7.93 -2.27
C ILE A 314 1.08 -7.63 -2.91
N GLY A 315 1.35 -6.38 -3.27
CA GLY A 315 2.54 -6.02 -4.03
C GLY A 315 3.77 -5.69 -3.18
N HIS A 316 4.77 -5.18 -3.87
CA HIS A 316 6.02 -4.66 -3.31
C HIS A 316 6.22 -3.20 -3.75
N SER A 317 7.05 -2.49 -3.01
CA SER A 317 7.55 -1.17 -3.35
C SER A 317 9.06 -1.22 -3.61
N HIS A 318 9.65 -0.07 -3.90
CA HIS A 318 11.11 0.11 -3.92
C HIS A 318 11.68 0.38 -2.51
N GLY A 319 11.04 -0.16 -1.47
CA GLY A 319 11.41 0.03 -0.06
C GLY A 319 10.44 0.93 0.74
N CYS A 320 9.73 1.85 0.09
CA CYS A 320 8.76 2.75 0.73
C CYS A 320 7.50 2.05 1.27
N HIS A 321 6.84 2.68 2.24
CA HIS A 321 5.62 2.20 2.88
C HIS A 321 4.41 2.95 2.33
N ARG A 322 3.70 2.34 1.39
CA ARG A 322 2.54 2.95 0.74
C ARG A 322 1.28 2.78 1.57
N LEU A 323 0.49 3.84 1.66
CA LEU A 323 -0.84 3.87 2.25
C LEU A 323 -1.84 4.28 1.17
N HIS A 324 -3.12 3.95 1.38
CA HIS A 324 -4.16 4.50 0.52
C HIS A 324 -4.20 6.02 0.74
N ASN A 325 -4.42 6.81 -0.32
CA ASN A 325 -4.29 8.27 -0.25
C ASN A 325 -5.13 8.89 0.87
N HIS A 326 -6.39 8.44 1.05
CA HIS A 326 -7.26 8.93 2.12
C HIS A 326 -6.72 8.60 3.52
N ILE A 327 -6.13 7.41 3.71
CA ILE A 327 -5.51 7.00 4.97
C ILE A 327 -4.23 7.81 5.25
N ALA A 328 -3.40 8.04 4.23
CA ALA A 328 -2.21 8.89 4.36
C ALA A 328 -2.59 10.32 4.74
N LEU A 329 -3.58 10.89 4.05
CA LEU A 329 -4.11 12.22 4.37
C LEU A 329 -4.60 12.29 5.81
N ARG A 330 -5.50 11.38 6.21
CA ARG A 330 -6.04 11.31 7.57
C ARG A 330 -4.93 11.22 8.61
N LEU A 331 -3.97 10.31 8.42
CA LEU A 331 -2.84 10.12 9.32
C LEU A 331 -2.05 11.42 9.49
N PHE A 332 -1.57 11.98 8.39
CA PHE A 332 -0.65 13.11 8.45
C PHE A 332 -1.36 14.42 8.83
N SER A 333 -2.61 14.65 8.41
CA SER A 333 -3.39 15.81 8.86
C SER A 333 -3.66 15.75 10.36
N ASN A 334 -3.99 14.56 10.88
CA ASN A 334 -4.27 14.39 12.31
C ASN A 334 -3.00 14.50 13.15
N LEU A 335 -1.86 14.00 12.66
CA LEU A 335 -0.56 14.21 13.30
C LEU A 335 -0.21 15.70 13.38
N LEU A 336 -0.37 16.46 12.29
CA LEU A 336 -0.12 17.91 12.32
C LEU A 336 -1.06 18.65 13.30
N ARG A 337 -2.26 18.15 13.54
CA ARG A 337 -3.19 18.73 14.53
C ARG A 337 -2.90 18.34 15.98
N ARG A 338 -2.20 17.24 16.21
CA ARG A 338 -1.98 16.63 17.54
C ARG A 338 -0.54 16.62 17.98
N HIS A 339 0.40 16.97 17.11
CA HIS A 339 1.82 16.98 17.43
C HIS A 339 2.42 18.34 17.11
N PRO A 340 3.27 18.91 17.98
CA PRO A 340 3.90 20.18 17.71
C PRO A 340 4.79 20.11 16.46
N HIS A 341 4.74 21.15 15.64
CA HIS A 341 5.49 21.21 14.39
C HIS A 341 5.74 22.66 13.97
N LYS A 342 6.71 22.84 13.07
CA LYS A 342 7.01 24.10 12.39
C LYS A 342 6.57 24.01 10.93
N ARG A 343 5.91 25.06 10.45
CA ARG A 343 5.51 25.19 9.05
C ARG A 343 6.68 25.77 8.25
N LEU A 344 7.28 24.99 7.36
CA LEU A 344 8.46 25.42 6.59
C LEU A 344 8.10 26.02 5.22
N GLY A 345 6.87 25.83 4.75
CA GLY A 345 6.48 26.35 3.44
C GLY A 345 6.75 25.40 2.29
N GLN A 346 6.49 25.90 1.08
CA GLN A 346 6.80 25.21 -0.15
C GLN A 346 8.32 25.18 -0.37
N GLN A 347 8.88 23.98 -0.50
CA GLN A 347 10.30 23.79 -0.73
C GLN A 347 10.60 23.81 -2.22
N LYS A 348 11.50 24.70 -2.66
CA LYS A 348 11.91 24.81 -4.05
C LYS A 348 12.73 23.58 -4.48
N ALA A 349 12.63 23.26 -5.76
CA ALA A 349 13.51 22.32 -6.44
C ALA A 349 13.95 22.94 -7.78
N ASP A 350 15.07 22.49 -8.30
CA ASP A 350 15.41 22.69 -9.71
C ASP A 350 15.89 21.36 -10.26
N TRP A 351 14.93 20.55 -10.71
CA TRP A 351 15.21 19.23 -11.25
C TRP A 351 14.66 19.14 -12.66
N SER A 352 15.48 18.67 -13.59
CA SER A 352 15.05 18.41 -14.95
C SER A 352 15.56 17.07 -15.46
N ASN A 353 14.81 16.49 -16.38
CA ASN A 353 15.18 15.28 -17.08
C ASN A 353 14.61 15.31 -18.50
N THR A 354 15.34 14.76 -19.45
CA THR A 354 14.95 14.72 -20.86
C THR A 354 14.78 13.28 -21.28
N LEU A 355 13.61 12.96 -21.83
CA LEU A 355 13.29 11.63 -22.35
C LEU A 355 13.13 11.71 -23.87
N PHE A 356 13.49 10.65 -24.58
CA PHE A 356 13.26 10.55 -26.02
C PHE A 356 12.15 9.53 -26.30
N ALA A 357 11.09 9.97 -26.99
CA ALA A 357 10.01 9.08 -27.41
C ALA A 357 9.31 9.60 -28.67
N GLY A 358 9.05 8.68 -29.62
CA GLY A 358 8.40 9.02 -30.89
C GLY A 358 9.15 10.09 -31.68
N GLY A 359 10.49 10.00 -31.73
CA GLY A 359 11.35 10.94 -32.44
C GLY A 359 11.45 12.34 -31.82
N ARG A 360 10.99 12.53 -30.57
CA ARG A 360 10.97 13.85 -29.91
C ARG A 360 11.59 13.80 -28.53
N ALA A 361 12.28 14.88 -28.16
CA ALA A 361 12.69 15.16 -26.79
C ALA A 361 11.49 15.67 -25.98
N LEU A 362 11.23 15.03 -24.85
CA LEU A 362 10.23 15.40 -23.86
C LEU A 362 10.97 15.83 -22.58
N ARG A 363 10.95 17.14 -22.29
CA ARG A 363 11.60 17.69 -21.10
C ARG A 363 10.64 17.73 -19.90
N ILE A 364 11.06 17.15 -18.80
CA ILE A 364 10.44 17.28 -17.49
C ILE A 364 11.20 18.37 -16.73
N HIS A 365 10.47 19.31 -16.13
CA HIS A 365 11.04 20.29 -15.20
C HIS A 365 10.15 20.37 -13.97
N LEU A 366 10.73 20.18 -12.79
CA LEU A 366 10.05 20.14 -11.51
C LEU A 366 10.67 21.21 -10.59
N THR A 367 9.84 22.15 -10.14
CA THR A 367 10.28 23.36 -9.43
C THR A 367 10.00 23.33 -7.92
N THR A 368 9.36 22.25 -7.43
CA THR A 368 8.95 22.12 -6.03
C THR A 368 9.12 20.70 -5.53
N LYS A 369 9.47 20.56 -4.25
CA LYS A 369 9.49 19.27 -3.52
C LYS A 369 8.18 19.02 -2.76
N GLY A 370 7.27 19.99 -2.73
CA GLY A 370 6.04 19.98 -1.92
C GLY A 370 6.08 20.95 -0.74
N TYR A 371 5.04 20.90 0.10
CA TYR A 371 4.85 21.79 1.26
C TYR A 371 5.28 21.09 2.56
N TYR A 372 6.28 21.62 3.25
CA TYR A 372 6.94 20.93 4.36
C TYR A 372 6.46 21.40 5.74
N TYR A 373 6.36 20.43 6.64
CA TYR A 373 6.15 20.59 8.07
C TYR A 373 7.23 19.81 8.81
N GLU A 374 7.95 20.46 9.71
CA GLU A 374 8.97 19.83 10.56
C GLU A 374 8.38 19.47 11.92
N MET A 375 8.41 18.20 12.29
CA MET A 375 7.90 17.69 13.56
C MET A 375 8.89 17.99 14.68
N THR A 376 8.41 18.53 15.79
CA THR A 376 9.25 18.95 16.92
C THR A 376 8.66 18.46 18.25
N PRO A 377 9.19 17.39 18.86
CA PRO A 377 10.32 16.57 18.40
C PRO A 377 9.98 15.70 17.16
N PRO A 378 10.97 15.13 16.45
CA PRO A 378 10.69 14.12 15.43
C PRO A 378 9.93 12.93 16.00
N ILE A 379 9.01 12.35 15.23
CA ILE A 379 8.26 11.17 15.67
C ILE A 379 9.13 9.91 15.46
N PRO A 380 9.47 9.15 16.51
CA PRO A 380 10.27 7.95 16.38
C PRO A 380 9.54 6.82 15.66
N ILE A 381 10.29 6.10 14.84
CA ILE A 381 9.82 4.95 14.07
C ILE A 381 10.74 3.76 14.32
N ARG A 382 10.15 2.58 14.46
CA ARG A 382 10.87 1.31 14.39
C ARG A 382 10.43 0.51 13.18
N VAL A 383 11.34 0.31 12.22
CA VAL A 383 11.13 -0.60 11.10
C VAL A 383 11.64 -1.98 11.46
N THR A 384 10.75 -2.97 11.41
CA THR A 384 10.98 -4.35 11.86
C THR A 384 10.64 -5.32 10.74
N ARG A 385 11.35 -6.45 10.71
CA ARG A 385 11.07 -7.58 9.81
C ARG A 385 10.19 -8.64 10.48
N GLY A 386 9.37 -9.31 9.67
CA GLY A 386 8.70 -10.56 10.05
C GLY A 386 9.63 -11.75 9.81
N TYR A 387 9.08 -12.85 9.30
CA TYR A 387 9.87 -14.04 9.00
C TYR A 387 10.62 -13.90 7.67
N LEU A 388 11.83 -14.46 7.64
CA LEU A 388 12.57 -14.61 6.40
C LEU A 388 12.31 -16.00 5.83
N LEU A 389 11.58 -16.01 4.73
CA LEU A 389 11.15 -17.21 4.03
C LEU A 389 12.17 -17.59 2.95
N GLY A 390 12.14 -18.86 2.57
CA GLY A 390 13.02 -19.42 1.54
C GLY A 390 14.47 -19.64 1.99
N THR A 391 15.34 -19.95 1.02
CA THR A 391 16.71 -20.42 1.27
C THR A 391 17.68 -19.25 1.44
N GLN A 392 17.52 -18.21 0.62
CA GLN A 392 18.37 -17.03 0.66
C GLN A 392 18.13 -16.21 1.93
N LYS A 393 19.19 -16.01 2.75
CA LYS A 393 19.08 -15.30 4.03
C LYS A 393 19.50 -13.83 4.01
N GLN A 394 20.07 -13.36 2.90
CA GLN A 394 20.47 -11.97 2.71
C GLN A 394 20.00 -11.45 1.35
N PRO A 395 19.67 -10.15 1.21
CA PRO A 395 19.26 -9.60 -0.07
C PRO A 395 20.42 -9.65 -1.07
N LEU A 396 20.14 -10.13 -2.28
CA LEU A 396 21.07 -10.09 -3.40
C LEU A 396 21.24 -8.63 -3.85
N LYS A 397 22.50 -8.18 -3.93
CA LYS A 397 22.84 -6.79 -4.29
C LYS A 397 22.94 -6.61 -5.81
N ASP A 398 23.35 -7.66 -6.50
CA ASP A 398 23.59 -7.67 -7.93
C ASP A 398 22.29 -7.61 -8.74
N LEU A 399 22.43 -7.18 -9.99
CA LEU A 399 21.37 -7.22 -10.97
C LEU A 399 21.18 -8.66 -11.42
N ILE A 400 19.95 -9.07 -11.68
CA ILE A 400 19.65 -10.41 -12.18
C ILE A 400 18.94 -10.29 -13.52
N ARG A 401 19.40 -11.04 -14.52
CA ARG A 401 18.73 -11.15 -15.81
C ARG A 401 17.38 -11.86 -15.63
N ILE A 402 16.34 -11.33 -16.26
CA ILE A 402 15.01 -11.94 -16.27
C ILE A 402 15.09 -13.19 -17.15
N PRO A 403 14.84 -14.40 -16.62
CA PRO A 403 14.99 -15.60 -17.43
C PRO A 403 14.01 -15.61 -18.61
N GLY A 404 14.47 -16.13 -19.75
CA GLY A 404 13.73 -16.15 -21.01
C GLY A 404 13.70 -14.81 -21.77
N LYS A 405 14.27 -13.73 -21.21
CA LYS A 405 14.47 -12.49 -21.95
C LYS A 405 15.82 -12.53 -22.66
N LYS A 406 15.84 -12.20 -23.95
CA LYS A 406 17.09 -12.03 -24.71
C LYS A 406 17.77 -10.73 -24.27
N TYR A 407 19.00 -10.84 -23.79
CA TYR A 407 19.89 -9.72 -23.51
C TYR A 407 20.87 -9.59 -24.68
N LYS A 408 21.39 -8.38 -24.89
CA LYS A 408 22.42 -8.21 -25.91
C LYS A 408 23.72 -8.93 -25.47
N PRO A 409 24.47 -9.56 -26.41
CA PRO A 409 25.66 -10.34 -26.08
C PRO A 409 26.77 -9.53 -25.40
N ASP A 410 26.85 -8.24 -25.70
CA ASP A 410 27.83 -7.27 -25.18
C ASP A 410 27.59 -6.84 -23.73
N THR A 411 26.60 -7.42 -23.04
CA THR A 411 26.20 -6.94 -21.72
C THR A 411 26.67 -7.87 -20.60
N GLU A 412 27.92 -7.73 -20.18
CA GLU A 412 28.53 -8.51 -19.07
C GLU A 412 27.86 -8.26 -17.69
N ARG A 413 26.84 -7.41 -17.63
CA ARG A 413 26.22 -6.95 -16.40
C ARG A 413 25.14 -7.90 -15.89
N GLY A 414 25.31 -8.32 -14.64
CA GLY A 414 24.31 -9.04 -13.83
C GLY A 414 24.53 -10.54 -13.75
N MET A 415 23.70 -11.19 -12.94
CA MET A 415 23.71 -12.64 -12.71
C MET A 415 22.61 -13.32 -13.53
N GLU A 416 22.86 -14.56 -13.92
CA GLU A 416 21.89 -15.48 -14.52
C GLU A 416 21.56 -16.61 -13.56
N ILE A 417 20.37 -17.18 -13.71
CA ILE A 417 19.94 -18.36 -12.95
C ILE A 417 20.30 -19.59 -13.78
N SER A 418 21.25 -20.38 -13.31
CA SER A 418 21.68 -21.63 -13.94
C SER A 418 20.60 -22.71 -13.91
N PRO A 419 20.69 -23.76 -14.75
CA PRO A 419 19.73 -24.87 -14.75
C PRO A 419 19.56 -25.56 -13.39
N ASP A 420 20.63 -25.64 -12.59
CA ASP A 420 20.65 -26.17 -11.22
C ASP A 420 20.03 -25.20 -10.19
N GLY A 421 19.65 -23.99 -10.61
CA GLY A 421 19.10 -22.93 -9.77
C GLY A 421 20.14 -22.05 -9.07
N SER A 422 21.43 -22.27 -9.30
CA SER A 422 22.51 -21.40 -8.80
C SER A 422 22.55 -20.06 -9.55
N LEU A 423 23.21 -19.06 -8.96
CA LEU A 423 23.45 -17.76 -9.60
C LEU A 423 24.87 -17.70 -10.12
N GLN A 424 25.03 -17.41 -11.41
CA GLN A 424 26.33 -17.26 -12.07
C GLN A 424 26.42 -15.87 -12.71
N PRO A 425 27.62 -15.28 -12.84
CA PRO A 425 27.79 -14.09 -13.68
C PRO A 425 27.26 -14.34 -15.10
N ALA A 426 26.60 -13.35 -15.69
CA ALA A 426 26.20 -13.44 -17.09
C ALA A 426 27.46 -13.59 -17.96
N GLY A 427 27.53 -14.64 -18.77
CA GLY A 427 28.76 -15.03 -19.46
C GLY A 427 29.32 -13.93 -20.36
N THR A 428 30.62 -13.65 -20.20
CA THR A 428 31.52 -13.33 -21.30
C THR A 428 31.56 -14.56 -22.21
N THR A 429 31.02 -14.46 -23.42
CA THR A 429 31.28 -15.50 -24.42
C THR A 429 32.74 -15.40 -24.82
N ASP A 430 33.62 -16.15 -24.14
CA ASP A 430 34.86 -16.57 -24.76
C ASP A 430 34.45 -17.44 -25.95
N ALA A 431 34.53 -16.85 -27.14
CA ALA A 431 34.43 -17.58 -28.38
C ALA A 431 35.65 -18.51 -28.45
N THR A 432 35.48 -19.77 -28.09
CA THR A 432 36.38 -20.82 -28.56
C THR A 432 36.19 -20.88 -30.08
N PRO A 433 37.22 -20.65 -30.92
CA PRO A 433 37.09 -20.88 -32.35
C PRO A 433 36.95 -22.39 -32.54
N THR A 434 35.77 -22.84 -32.93
CA THR A 434 35.63 -24.17 -33.52
C THR A 434 36.45 -24.18 -34.80
N VAL A 435 37.54 -24.95 -34.75
CA VAL A 435 38.34 -25.31 -35.91
C VAL A 435 37.42 -26.06 -36.87
N ASP A 436 37.36 -25.53 -38.07
CA ASP A 436 36.66 -26.03 -39.24
C ASP A 436 37.48 -27.19 -39.82
N ASP A 437 37.12 -28.42 -39.46
CA ASP A 437 37.62 -29.61 -40.15
C ASP A 437 36.59 -30.03 -41.19
N GLY A 438 36.76 -29.46 -42.39
CA GLY A 438 35.97 -29.77 -43.56
C GLY A 438 36.11 -31.23 -43.99
N THR A 439 34.98 -31.87 -44.27
CA THR A 439 34.91 -32.91 -45.30
C THR A 439 33.51 -32.95 -45.91
N PRO A 440 33.37 -32.90 -47.25
CA PRO A 440 32.08 -32.92 -47.93
C PRO A 440 31.71 -34.31 -48.44
N SER A 441 30.44 -34.68 -48.29
CA SER A 441 29.68 -35.68 -49.07
C SER A 441 28.33 -35.87 -48.37
N ALA A 442 27.19 -36.19 -48.98
CA ALA A 442 26.70 -36.32 -50.33
C ALA A 442 25.22 -36.72 -50.10
N LEU A 443 24.28 -36.16 -50.86
CA LEU A 443 22.92 -36.70 -51.02
C LEU A 443 23.01 -38.00 -51.84
N PRO A 444 22.10 -39.01 -51.70
CA PRO A 444 20.73 -38.85 -52.21
C PRO A 444 19.57 -39.64 -51.53
N ASP A 445 18.37 -39.14 -51.84
CA ASP A 445 17.06 -39.77 -52.13
C ASP A 445 16.28 -40.74 -51.20
N LYS A 446 15.05 -40.28 -50.91
CA LYS A 446 13.69 -40.87 -51.06
C LYS A 446 13.23 -42.21 -50.44
N SER A 447 11.92 -42.14 -50.10
CA SER A 447 10.89 -43.18 -49.85
C SER A 447 10.71 -43.57 -48.37
N ASP A 448 9.52 -43.83 -47.82
CA ASP A 448 8.13 -43.66 -48.26
C ASP A 448 7.22 -43.74 -47.00
N THR A 449 6.02 -43.15 -47.12
CA THR A 449 4.72 -43.46 -46.46
C THR A 449 4.63 -44.07 -45.04
N THR A 450 3.83 -43.47 -44.15
CA THR A 450 2.43 -43.90 -43.88
C THR A 450 1.76 -43.14 -42.71
N ASP A 451 0.44 -43.02 -42.84
CA ASP A 451 -0.56 -42.41 -41.96
C ASP A 451 -0.57 -42.89 -40.50
N ALA A 452 -1.02 -42.03 -39.58
CA ALA A 452 -2.09 -42.38 -38.63
C ALA A 452 -2.61 -41.16 -37.84
N THR A 453 -3.88 -40.86 -38.10
CA THR A 453 -4.83 -40.07 -37.32
C THR A 453 -4.91 -40.53 -35.85
N ALA A 454 -4.92 -39.61 -34.88
CA ALA A 454 -5.41 -39.91 -33.54
C ALA A 454 -6.12 -38.72 -32.88
N GLN A 455 -7.42 -38.92 -32.71
CA GLN A 455 -8.37 -38.08 -31.99
C GLN A 455 -8.13 -38.10 -30.47
N LYS A 456 -8.48 -36.96 -29.87
CA LYS A 456 -9.10 -36.76 -28.55
C LYS A 456 -9.27 -37.99 -27.66
N THR A 457 -8.75 -37.91 -26.43
CA THR A 457 -9.52 -38.31 -25.24
C THR A 457 -9.19 -37.43 -24.04
N ARG A 458 -10.23 -37.18 -23.25
CA ARG A 458 -10.29 -36.43 -22.01
C ARG A 458 -10.55 -37.45 -20.91
N PRO A 459 -9.86 -37.45 -19.75
CA PRO A 459 -10.35 -38.18 -18.60
C PRO A 459 -11.18 -37.30 -17.66
N THR A 460 -12.18 -37.96 -17.14
CA THR A 460 -13.30 -37.55 -16.31
C THR A 460 -12.94 -37.40 -14.84
N LYS A 461 -13.81 -36.65 -14.14
CA LYS A 461 -13.87 -36.50 -12.69
C LYS A 461 -14.23 -37.84 -12.02
N GLY A 462 -13.48 -38.21 -10.99
CA GLY A 462 -13.91 -39.15 -9.94
C GLY A 462 -14.02 -38.43 -8.61
N LYS A 463 -15.21 -38.48 -7.99
CA LYS A 463 -15.48 -38.12 -6.59
C LYS A 463 -14.88 -39.21 -5.69
N ALA A 464 -14.34 -38.84 -4.53
CA ALA A 464 -14.13 -39.75 -3.41
C ALA A 464 -14.57 -39.07 -2.11
N GLU A 465 -15.39 -39.80 -1.36
CA GLU A 465 -15.97 -39.46 -0.07
C GLU A 465 -14.96 -39.57 1.08
N THR A 466 -15.16 -38.73 2.08
CA THR A 466 -14.57 -38.76 3.43
C THR A 466 -15.10 -39.90 4.29
N PRO A 467 -14.30 -40.37 5.26
CA PRO A 467 -14.80 -40.56 6.61
C PRO A 467 -13.96 -39.84 7.67
N GLY A 468 -14.65 -39.40 8.72
CA GLY A 468 -14.16 -38.45 9.70
C GLY A 468 -13.23 -39.00 10.79
N LYS A 469 -12.58 -38.06 11.47
CA LYS A 469 -12.03 -38.23 12.84
C LYS A 469 -12.37 -36.98 13.65
N LYS A 470 -13.07 -37.20 14.77
CA LYS A 470 -13.36 -36.20 15.81
C LYS A 470 -12.08 -35.83 16.58
N PRO A 471 -11.94 -34.57 17.06
CA PRO A 471 -10.82 -34.13 17.87
C PRO A 471 -10.99 -34.50 19.35
N VAL A 472 -9.91 -35.00 19.95
CA VAL A 472 -9.77 -35.24 21.40
C VAL A 472 -9.48 -33.92 22.11
N ALA A 473 -10.25 -33.64 23.15
CA ALA A 473 -10.09 -32.48 24.02
C ALA A 473 -8.93 -32.68 25.02
N PRO A 474 -8.16 -31.63 25.37
CA PRO A 474 -7.17 -31.72 26.43
C PRO A 474 -7.81 -31.60 27.82
N ALA A 475 -7.30 -32.41 28.75
CA ALA A 475 -7.67 -32.47 30.15
C ALA A 475 -7.42 -31.15 30.91
N PRO A 476 -8.16 -30.87 32.01
CA PRO A 476 -8.00 -29.67 32.81
C PRO A 476 -6.80 -29.80 33.77
N ALA A 477 -5.84 -28.88 33.67
CA ALA A 477 -4.77 -28.75 34.66
C ALA A 477 -5.27 -28.03 35.93
N ALA A 478 -4.79 -28.54 37.06
CA ALA A 478 -5.26 -28.29 38.42
C ALA A 478 -5.09 -26.86 38.93
N LYS A 479 -5.95 -26.53 39.90
CA LYS A 479 -5.93 -25.34 40.75
C LYS A 479 -4.71 -25.37 41.68
N THR A 480 -3.99 -24.25 41.77
CA THR A 480 -3.12 -23.92 42.92
C THR A 480 -3.70 -22.73 43.70
N PRO A 481 -3.56 -22.68 45.04
CA PRO A 481 -4.21 -21.69 45.89
C PRO A 481 -3.40 -20.37 45.97
N PRO A 482 -4.04 -19.24 46.33
CA PRO A 482 -3.33 -18.00 46.60
C PRO A 482 -2.85 -17.95 48.06
N THR A 483 -1.55 -17.76 48.26
CA THR A 483 -0.98 -17.39 49.56
C THR A 483 -1.10 -15.89 49.79
N ALA A 484 -1.66 -15.51 50.93
CA ALA A 484 -1.79 -14.15 51.43
C ALA A 484 -0.61 -13.78 52.33
N ALA A 485 -0.09 -12.56 52.21
CA ALA A 485 0.54 -11.73 53.26
C ALA A 485 0.71 -10.31 52.69
N LYS A 486 -0.14 -9.32 53.03
CA LYS A 486 -0.06 -8.41 54.19
C LYS A 486 1.37 -7.89 54.48
N THR A 487 1.62 -6.63 54.10
CA THR A 487 2.19 -5.62 55.00
C THR A 487 1.66 -4.22 54.63
N ARG A 488 1.16 -3.54 55.66
CA ARG A 488 0.62 -2.18 55.67
C ARG A 488 1.71 -1.19 56.13
N GLY A 489 1.67 0.02 55.58
CA GLY A 489 2.01 1.27 56.28
C GLY A 489 3.18 2.08 55.69
N PRO A 490 3.26 3.42 55.93
CA PRO A 490 2.22 4.38 56.27
C PRO A 490 2.12 5.58 55.29
N VAL A 491 0.99 6.27 55.40
CA VAL A 491 0.65 7.56 54.78
C VAL A 491 1.48 8.70 55.41
N PRO A 492 1.89 9.72 54.63
CA PRO A 492 2.01 11.07 55.14
C PRO A 492 0.98 12.03 54.53
N LYS A 493 0.54 12.93 55.39
CA LYS A 493 -0.55 13.89 55.25
C LYS A 493 -0.23 15.03 54.26
N ARG A 494 -1.34 15.54 53.70
CA ARG A 494 -1.65 16.88 53.17
C ARG A 494 -0.58 17.96 53.36
N ASN A 495 -0.38 18.76 52.31
CA ASN A 495 -0.46 20.23 52.39
C ASN A 495 -0.89 20.81 51.02
N ALA A 496 -2.02 21.55 51.03
CA ALA A 496 -2.35 22.61 50.09
C ALA A 496 -1.77 23.93 50.67
N PRO A 497 -1.46 24.96 49.88
CA PRO A 497 -2.45 25.86 49.23
C PRO A 497 -1.94 26.28 47.81
N ALA A 498 -2.45 27.20 47.01
CA ALA A 498 -3.40 28.29 47.13
C ALA A 498 -4.00 28.60 45.74
N LYS A 499 -5.15 29.26 45.74
CA LYS A 499 -5.77 29.91 44.57
C LYS A 499 -4.86 31.02 44.03
N THR A 500 -4.79 31.17 42.71
CA THR A 500 -4.49 32.47 42.09
C THR A 500 -5.39 32.66 40.87
N VAL A 501 -6.28 33.63 41.01
CA VAL A 501 -7.05 34.30 39.97
C VAL A 501 -6.17 35.44 39.47
N MET A 502 -6.01 35.62 38.15
CA MET A 502 -5.95 36.95 37.54
C MET A 502 -6.07 36.89 36.02
N LYS A 503 -7.11 37.60 35.55
CA LYS A 503 -7.35 38.32 34.29
C LYS A 503 -7.02 37.67 32.96
#